data_AF-A0A1G4RAZ7-F1
#
_entry.id   AF-A0A1G4RAZ7-F1
#
_cell.length_a   1.000
_cell.length_b   1.000
_cell.length_c   1.000
_cell.angle_alpha   90.00
_cell.angle_beta   90.00
_cell.angle_gamma   90.00
#
_symmetry.space_group_name_H-M   'P 1'
#
loop_
_entity.id
_entity.type
_entity.pdbx_description
1 polymer ?
#
loop_
_entity_poly.entity_id
_entity_poly.type
_entity_poly.pdbx_seq_one_letter_code
_entity_poly.pdbx_strand_id
1 'polypeptide(L)'
;MKKLIVLFAALFWFANAYSQSSKHFRTEFLNSINATRQKGCNCGSKYFPPAPPLTWNNDLEDAAIGHAKDMARKSYFSHDSKDGRSMEDRIVYAGYKFKGFKSFAIGENIAQGQQSIAEVMAGWFKSEGHCRNLMNPDFKEVGVAEYKTYWVQDFGGRTSFSAQQQKLIKSGRYRLIQEKPVEGH
;
A
#
# COMPACT_ATOMS: atom_id res chain seq x y z
N MET A 1 -17.97 41.18 25.84
CA MET A 1 -17.88 40.24 24.69
C MET A 1 -16.42 39.99 24.32
N LYS A 2 -15.72 39.03 24.96
CA LYS A 2 -14.35 38.61 24.59
C LYS A 2 -14.09 37.17 25.08
N LYS A 3 -14.75 36.17 24.49
CA LYS A 3 -14.42 34.74 24.67
C LYS A 3 -14.89 33.92 23.46
N LEU A 4 -14.31 34.15 22.28
CA LEU A 4 -14.55 33.26 21.12
C LEU A 4 -13.45 33.27 20.04
N ILE A 5 -12.20 33.63 20.38
CA ILE A 5 -11.09 33.69 19.39
C ILE A 5 -9.98 32.65 19.66
N VAL A 6 -9.89 32.09 20.87
CA VAL A 6 -8.77 31.20 21.26
C VAL A 6 -8.94 29.76 20.75
N LEU A 7 -10.17 29.26 20.59
CA LEU A 7 -10.44 27.87 20.17
C LEU A 7 -10.07 27.60 18.70
N PHE A 8 -10.30 28.56 17.80
CA PHE A 8 -9.99 28.40 16.38
C PHE A 8 -8.47 28.34 16.14
N ALA A 9 -7.69 29.21 16.78
CA ALA A 9 -6.24 29.24 16.59
C ALA A 9 -5.55 27.92 17.01
N ALA A 10 -6.00 27.30 18.11
CA ALA A 10 -5.48 26.02 18.57
C ALA A 10 -5.81 24.89 17.57
N LEU A 11 -7.07 24.76 17.13
CA LEU A 11 -7.49 23.77 16.14
C LEU A 11 -6.70 23.87 14.81
N PHE A 12 -6.46 25.09 14.32
CA PHE A 12 -5.65 25.32 13.13
C PHE A 12 -4.18 24.92 13.33
N TRP A 13 -3.59 25.19 14.49
CA TRP A 13 -2.20 24.84 14.78
C TRP A 13 -2.02 23.31 14.92
N PHE A 14 -2.96 22.63 15.59
CA PHE A 14 -2.96 21.17 15.70
C PHE A 14 -3.13 20.46 14.35
N ALA A 15 -4.05 20.92 13.50
CA ALA A 15 -4.23 20.36 12.16
C ALA A 15 -2.97 20.51 11.29
N ASN A 16 -2.29 21.67 11.39
CA ASN A 16 -1.04 21.91 10.67
C ASN A 16 0.09 21.01 11.17
N ALA A 17 0.26 20.87 12.49
CA ALA A 17 1.27 20.00 13.08
C ALA A 17 1.04 18.51 12.71
N TYR A 18 -0.21 18.05 12.75
CA TYR A 18 -0.56 16.69 12.32
C TYR A 18 -0.28 16.48 10.84
N SER A 19 -0.68 17.42 9.97
CA SER A 19 -0.40 17.35 8.53
C SER A 19 1.09 17.37 8.21
N GLN A 20 1.89 18.10 8.99
CA GLN A 20 3.35 18.14 8.81
C GLN A 20 3.99 16.83 9.27
N SER A 21 3.56 16.29 10.41
CA SER A 21 4.02 15.00 10.93
C SER A 21 3.67 13.85 9.99
N SER A 22 2.44 13.80 9.45
CA SER A 22 2.05 12.77 8.49
C SER A 22 2.85 12.87 7.19
N LYS A 23 3.07 14.09 6.67
CA LYS A 23 3.91 14.30 5.48
C LYS A 23 5.36 13.85 5.72
N HIS A 24 5.91 14.13 6.90
CA HIS A 24 7.25 13.69 7.27
C HIS A 24 7.35 12.17 7.31
N PHE A 25 6.44 11.50 8.01
CA PHE A 25 6.35 10.04 8.07
C PHE A 25 6.31 9.41 6.68
N ARG A 26 5.41 9.86 5.81
CA ARG A 26 5.28 9.36 4.43
C ARG A 26 6.57 9.53 3.63
N THR A 27 7.22 10.68 3.78
CA THR A 27 8.46 10.99 3.07
C THR A 27 9.61 10.11 3.56
N GLU A 28 9.77 9.96 4.87
CA GLU A 28 10.79 9.10 5.47
C GLU A 28 10.60 7.64 5.04
N PHE A 29 9.35 7.13 5.10
CA PHE A 29 9.03 5.77 4.71
C PHE A 29 9.34 5.51 3.23
N LEU A 30 8.87 6.40 2.34
CA LEU A 30 9.14 6.31 0.91
C LEU A 30 10.64 6.37 0.60
N ASN A 31 11.38 7.25 1.26
CA ASN A 31 12.83 7.35 1.08
C ASN A 31 13.52 6.05 1.49
N SER A 32 13.12 5.45 2.61
CA SER A 32 13.68 4.19 3.12
C SER A 32 13.47 3.04 2.13
N ILE A 33 12.24 2.81 1.69
CA ILE A 33 11.94 1.72 0.75
C ILE A 33 12.51 1.97 -0.66
N ASN A 34 12.38 3.19 -1.18
CA ASN A 34 12.79 3.51 -2.55
C ASN A 34 14.31 3.54 -2.71
N ALA A 35 15.06 3.90 -1.66
CA ALA A 35 16.52 3.81 -1.68
C ALA A 35 16.99 2.36 -1.90
N THR A 36 16.33 1.38 -1.28
CA THR A 36 16.64 -0.04 -1.50
C THR A 36 16.11 -0.52 -2.84
N ARG A 37 14.87 -0.18 -3.21
CA ARG A 37 14.28 -0.57 -4.51
C ARG A 37 15.14 -0.11 -5.68
N GLN A 38 15.66 1.10 -5.66
CA GLN A 38 16.52 1.62 -6.74
C GLN A 38 17.89 0.94 -6.82
N LYS A 39 18.38 0.33 -5.73
CA LYS A 39 19.66 -0.39 -5.69
C LYS A 39 19.51 -1.88 -6.03
N GLY A 40 18.35 -2.46 -5.76
CA GLY A 40 18.21 -3.92 -5.70
C GLY A 40 18.75 -4.48 -4.39
N CYS A 41 18.33 -5.69 -4.03
CA CYS A 41 18.83 -6.37 -2.83
C CYS A 41 18.61 -7.88 -2.92
N ASN A 42 19.23 -8.62 -2.00
CA ASN A 42 18.90 -10.03 -1.79
C ASN A 42 17.71 -10.13 -0.84
N CYS A 43 16.72 -10.93 -1.22
CA CYS A 43 15.64 -11.38 -0.35
C CYS A 43 15.87 -12.87 -0.08
N GLY A 44 16.38 -13.20 1.12
CA GLY A 44 16.92 -14.53 1.39
C GLY A 44 18.11 -14.83 0.48
N SER A 45 18.08 -15.97 -0.21
CA SER A 45 19.11 -16.37 -1.18
C SER A 45 18.91 -15.78 -2.58
N LYS A 46 17.76 -15.15 -2.85
CA LYS A 46 17.41 -14.67 -4.19
C LYS A 46 17.71 -13.19 -4.35
N TYR A 47 18.47 -12.84 -5.39
CA TYR A 47 18.66 -11.46 -5.80
C TYR A 47 17.41 -10.91 -6.50
N PHE A 48 16.99 -9.72 -6.09
CA PHE A 48 15.99 -8.90 -6.76
C PHE A 48 16.69 -7.69 -7.37
N PRO A 49 16.56 -7.47 -8.71
CA PRO A 49 17.16 -6.31 -9.37
C PRO A 49 16.49 -5.01 -8.91
N PRO A 50 17.06 -3.84 -9.29
CA PRO A 50 16.39 -2.57 -9.08
C PRO A 50 14.94 -2.56 -9.57
N ALA A 51 14.05 -2.04 -8.74
CA ALA A 51 12.63 -1.88 -9.00
C ALA A 51 12.25 -0.39 -9.04
N PRO A 52 11.22 0.01 -9.83
CA PRO A 52 10.75 1.38 -9.87
C PRO A 52 10.37 1.90 -8.47
N PRO A 53 10.56 3.20 -8.17
CA PRO A 53 10.15 3.76 -6.91
C PRO A 53 8.62 3.69 -6.75
N LEU A 54 8.17 3.41 -5.53
CA LEU A 54 6.76 3.45 -5.15
C LEU A 54 6.33 4.89 -4.90
N THR A 55 5.06 5.18 -5.17
CA THR A 55 4.39 6.41 -4.75
C THR A 55 3.44 6.15 -3.59
N TRP A 56 3.18 7.16 -2.75
CA TRP A 56 2.19 7.01 -1.69
C TRP A 56 0.77 6.97 -2.26
N ASN A 57 -0.10 6.13 -1.69
CA ASN A 57 -1.52 6.09 -2.01
C ASN A 57 -2.34 6.12 -0.71
N ASN A 58 -3.26 7.08 -0.61
CA ASN A 58 -4.06 7.31 0.60
C ASN A 58 -5.09 6.19 0.85
N ASP A 59 -5.67 5.58 -0.20
CA ASP A 59 -6.64 4.50 -0.05
C ASP A 59 -5.96 3.26 0.58
N LEU A 60 -4.71 2.97 0.18
CA LEU A 60 -3.90 1.91 0.78
C LEU A 60 -3.51 2.22 2.23
N GLU A 61 -3.23 3.48 2.56
CA GLU A 61 -2.96 3.92 3.93
C GLU A 61 -4.20 3.77 4.81
N ASP A 62 -5.38 4.09 4.27
CA ASP A 62 -6.65 3.95 4.96
C ASP A 62 -6.99 2.47 5.24
N ALA A 63 -6.68 1.57 4.31
CA ALA A 63 -6.76 0.12 4.54
C ALA A 63 -5.79 -0.32 5.66
N ALA A 64 -4.53 0.11 5.57
CA ALA A 64 -3.48 -0.25 6.52
C ALA A 64 -3.80 0.22 7.95
N ILE A 65 -4.20 1.49 8.13
CA ILE A 65 -4.55 2.02 9.46
C ILE A 65 -5.81 1.35 10.01
N GLY A 66 -6.75 0.97 9.13
CA GLY A 66 -7.95 0.21 9.49
C GLY A 66 -7.57 -1.14 10.10
N HIS A 67 -6.68 -1.88 9.44
CA HIS A 67 -6.24 -3.20 9.90
C HIS A 67 -5.38 -3.14 11.15
N ALA A 68 -4.44 -2.18 11.23
CA ALA A 68 -3.63 -1.96 12.43
C ALA A 68 -4.49 -1.68 13.66
N LYS A 69 -5.54 -0.87 13.51
CA LYS A 69 -6.53 -0.61 14.58
C LYS A 69 -7.33 -1.85 14.93
N ASP A 70 -7.71 -2.67 13.96
CA ASP A 70 -8.47 -3.90 14.20
C ASP A 70 -7.66 -4.91 15.03
N MET A 71 -6.42 -5.18 14.59
CA MET A 71 -5.45 -6.02 15.30
C MET A 71 -5.21 -5.53 16.74
N ALA A 72 -5.02 -4.22 16.92
CA ALA A 72 -4.80 -3.63 18.23
C ALA A 72 -6.01 -3.68 19.16
N ARG A 73 -7.24 -3.54 18.63
CA ARG A 73 -8.47 -3.54 19.43
C ARG A 73 -8.91 -4.94 19.83
N LYS A 74 -8.66 -5.92 18.97
CA LYS A 74 -9.07 -7.32 19.16
C LYS A 74 -7.90 -8.24 19.57
N SER A 75 -6.74 -7.66 19.88
CA SER A 75 -5.53 -8.33 20.37
C SER A 75 -5.15 -9.56 19.55
N TYR A 76 -4.87 -9.37 18.26
CA TYR A 76 -4.40 -10.45 17.38
C TYR A 76 -3.39 -9.94 16.37
N PHE A 77 -2.72 -10.86 15.68
CA PHE A 77 -1.74 -10.56 14.64
C PHE A 77 -1.94 -11.55 13.48
N SER A 78 -2.51 -11.07 12.38
CA SER A 78 -2.88 -11.89 11.21
C SER A 78 -3.11 -11.01 9.99
N HIS A 79 -2.91 -11.55 8.79
CA HIS A 79 -3.30 -10.91 7.54
C HIS A 79 -4.83 -10.85 7.37
N ASP A 80 -5.55 -11.87 7.86
CA ASP A 80 -7.00 -11.90 7.83
C ASP A 80 -7.61 -11.27 9.08
N SER A 81 -8.64 -10.46 8.89
CA SER A 81 -9.44 -9.91 9.98
C SER A 81 -10.25 -11.01 10.66
N LYS A 82 -10.48 -10.88 11.97
CA LYS A 82 -11.29 -11.86 12.75
C LYS A 82 -12.75 -11.98 12.27
N ASP A 83 -13.25 -11.00 11.52
CA ASP A 83 -14.59 -11.03 10.91
C ASP A 83 -14.58 -11.64 9.49
N GLY A 84 -13.44 -12.21 9.07
CA GLY A 84 -13.30 -12.93 7.80
C GLY A 84 -12.86 -12.08 6.61
N ARG A 85 -12.72 -10.75 6.76
CA ARG A 85 -12.23 -9.88 5.68
C ARG A 85 -10.75 -10.12 5.41
N SER A 86 -10.41 -10.37 4.16
CA SER A 86 -9.02 -10.48 3.71
C SER A 86 -8.38 -9.11 3.51
N MET A 87 -7.10 -9.08 3.15
CA MET A 87 -6.39 -7.87 2.74
C MET A 87 -7.05 -7.22 1.52
N GLU A 88 -7.42 -8.02 0.52
CA GLU A 88 -8.11 -7.59 -0.70
C GLU A 88 -9.40 -6.83 -0.35
N ASP A 89 -10.21 -7.39 0.56
CA ASP A 89 -11.48 -6.80 0.98
C ASP A 89 -11.28 -5.42 1.61
N ARG A 90 -10.26 -5.29 2.47
CA ARG A 90 -9.92 -4.03 3.15
C ARG A 90 -9.44 -2.97 2.15
N ILE A 91 -8.56 -3.35 1.23
CA ILE A 91 -8.07 -2.46 0.17
C ILE A 91 -9.21 -1.96 -0.72
N VAL A 92 -10.12 -2.85 -1.12
CA VAL A 92 -11.29 -2.47 -1.94
C VAL A 92 -12.23 -1.55 -1.16
N TYR A 93 -12.52 -1.88 0.10
CA TYR A 93 -13.40 -1.08 0.96
C TYR A 93 -12.85 0.32 1.24
N ALA A 94 -11.52 0.46 1.32
CA ALA A 94 -10.85 1.75 1.45
C ALA A 94 -10.87 2.59 0.17
N GLY A 95 -11.31 2.03 -0.97
CA GLY A 95 -11.52 2.77 -2.21
C GLY A 95 -10.51 2.50 -3.33
N TYR A 96 -9.53 1.61 -3.10
CA TYR A 96 -8.53 1.25 -4.12
C TYR A 96 -9.14 0.33 -5.19
N LYS A 97 -9.62 0.93 -6.29
CA LYS A 97 -10.35 0.20 -7.35
C LYS A 97 -9.44 -0.48 -8.37
N PHE A 98 -9.81 -1.69 -8.77
CA PHE A 98 -9.16 -2.47 -9.83
C PHE A 98 -9.84 -2.33 -11.21
N LYS A 99 -11.15 -2.03 -11.22
CA LYS A 99 -11.94 -1.93 -12.46
C LYS A 99 -11.39 -0.82 -13.35
N GLY A 100 -11.22 -1.11 -14.64
CA GLY A 100 -10.73 -0.16 -15.65
C GLY A 100 -9.23 -0.23 -15.91
N PHE A 101 -8.49 -1.07 -15.18
CA PHE A 101 -7.08 -1.33 -15.42
C PHE A 101 -6.89 -2.63 -16.21
N LYS A 102 -5.80 -2.69 -16.98
CA LYS A 102 -5.39 -3.87 -17.78
C LYS A 102 -4.92 -5.00 -16.87
N SER A 103 -4.17 -4.66 -15.85
CA SER A 103 -3.73 -5.59 -14.81
C SER A 103 -3.62 -4.86 -13.48
N PHE A 104 -3.71 -5.63 -12.40
CA PHE A 104 -3.51 -5.15 -11.05
C PHE A 104 -2.72 -6.16 -10.22
N ALA A 105 -2.06 -5.67 -9.17
CA ALA A 105 -1.37 -6.45 -8.16
C ALA A 105 -1.56 -5.77 -6.80
N ILE A 106 -1.70 -6.57 -5.74
CA ILE A 106 -1.79 -6.09 -4.35
C ILE A 106 -1.01 -7.03 -3.44
N GLY A 107 -0.64 -6.56 -2.25
CA GLY A 107 0.09 -7.35 -1.25
C GLY A 107 0.16 -6.60 0.07
N GLU A 108 0.51 -7.31 1.15
CA GLU A 108 0.60 -6.75 2.50
C GLU A 108 1.82 -7.28 3.24
N ASN A 109 2.45 -6.40 4.00
CA ASN A 109 3.38 -6.74 5.06
C ASN A 109 2.80 -6.28 6.40
N ILE A 110 2.90 -7.11 7.43
CA ILE A 110 2.54 -6.75 8.80
C ILE A 110 3.73 -6.94 9.74
N ALA A 111 3.81 -6.13 10.79
CA ALA A 111 4.79 -6.31 11.86
C ALA A 111 4.21 -5.87 13.21
N GLN A 112 4.86 -6.32 14.28
CA GLN A 112 4.49 -5.96 15.64
C GLN A 112 5.72 -5.72 16.52
N GLY A 113 5.69 -4.63 17.28
CA GLY A 113 6.65 -4.34 18.35
C GLY A 113 7.85 -3.47 17.95
N GLN A 114 8.03 -3.16 16.67
CA GLN A 114 9.06 -2.22 16.20
C GLN A 114 8.68 -0.79 16.59
N GLN A 115 9.68 -0.01 16.99
CA GLN A 115 9.49 1.33 17.55
C GLN A 115 9.81 2.46 16.57
N SER A 116 10.26 2.13 15.36
CA SER A 116 10.62 3.11 14.33
C SER A 116 10.51 2.54 12.92
N ILE A 117 10.46 3.45 11.92
CA ILE A 117 10.53 3.10 10.49
C ILE A 117 11.80 2.29 10.20
N ALA A 118 12.94 2.65 10.79
CA ALA A 118 14.20 1.93 10.58
C ALA A 118 14.11 0.48 11.07
N GLU A 119 13.53 0.25 12.26
CA GLU A 119 13.38 -1.09 12.82
C GLU A 119 12.41 -1.97 12.01
N VAL A 120 11.24 -1.44 11.63
CA VAL A 120 10.27 -2.21 10.85
C VAL A 120 10.78 -2.54 9.45
N MET A 121 11.45 -1.59 8.79
CA MET A 121 12.05 -1.82 7.48
C MET A 121 13.18 -2.86 7.54
N ALA A 122 14.04 -2.80 8.55
CA ALA A 122 15.08 -3.81 8.76
C ALA A 122 14.46 -5.19 8.99
N GLY A 123 13.38 -5.28 9.80
CA GLY A 123 12.65 -6.51 10.03
C GLY A 123 12.03 -7.10 8.76
N TRP A 124 11.38 -6.27 7.94
CA TRP A 124 10.80 -6.71 6.68
C TRP A 124 11.84 -7.13 5.65
N PHE A 125 12.96 -6.41 5.50
CA PHE A 125 14.02 -6.84 4.59
C PHE A 125 14.73 -8.14 5.05
N LYS A 126 14.76 -8.42 6.35
CA LYS A 126 15.30 -9.68 6.89
C LYS A 126 14.37 -10.89 6.64
N SER A 127 13.06 -10.66 6.52
CA SER A 127 12.09 -11.70 6.17
C SER A 127 12.02 -11.88 4.66
N GLU A 128 12.29 -13.09 4.17
CA GLU A 128 12.25 -13.36 2.71
C GLU A 128 10.89 -12.99 2.10
N GLY A 129 9.78 -13.39 2.74
CA GLY A 129 8.42 -13.10 2.25
C GLY A 129 8.14 -11.60 2.17
N HIS A 130 8.48 -10.85 3.23
CA HIS A 130 8.24 -9.40 3.25
C HIS A 130 9.18 -8.65 2.29
N CYS A 131 10.45 -9.06 2.21
CA CYS A 131 11.40 -8.52 1.25
C CYS A 131 10.93 -8.72 -0.20
N ARG A 132 10.36 -9.89 -0.53
CA ARG A 132 9.79 -10.14 -1.85
C ARG A 132 8.66 -9.16 -2.19
N ASN A 133 7.81 -8.81 -1.23
CA ASN A 133 6.80 -7.77 -1.41
C ASN A 133 7.46 -6.39 -1.63
N LEU A 134 8.40 -6.01 -0.76
CA LEU A 134 9.13 -4.73 -0.84
C LEU A 134 9.82 -4.52 -2.20
N MET A 135 10.29 -5.60 -2.83
CA MET A 135 11.03 -5.58 -4.09
C MET A 135 10.21 -6.00 -5.31
N ASN A 136 8.91 -6.24 -5.17
CA ASN A 136 8.07 -6.64 -6.30
C ASN A 136 7.92 -5.47 -7.30
N PRO A 137 8.32 -5.64 -8.57
CA PRO A 137 8.21 -4.59 -9.59
C PRO A 137 6.78 -4.33 -10.06
N ASP A 138 5.84 -5.25 -9.80
CA ASP A 138 4.42 -5.05 -10.16
C ASP A 138 3.74 -4.03 -9.26
N PHE A 139 4.27 -3.80 -8.05
CA PHE A 139 3.81 -2.74 -7.15
C PHE A 139 4.36 -1.38 -7.58
N LYS A 140 3.48 -0.38 -7.56
CA LYS A 140 3.73 1.00 -7.97
C LYS A 140 3.35 2.00 -6.87
N GLU A 141 2.49 1.59 -5.97
CA GLU A 141 1.87 2.38 -4.92
C GLU A 141 2.01 1.66 -3.58
N VAL A 142 2.08 2.43 -2.50
CA VAL A 142 2.13 1.90 -1.13
C VAL A 142 1.37 2.81 -0.17
N GLY A 143 0.73 2.22 0.84
CA GLY A 143 0.24 2.90 2.02
C GLY A 143 0.74 2.19 3.26
N VAL A 144 1.18 2.93 4.27
CA VAL A 144 1.71 2.35 5.52
C VAL A 144 1.11 3.07 6.70
N ALA A 145 0.79 2.31 7.74
CA ALA A 145 0.30 2.83 8.99
C ALA A 145 0.88 2.10 10.20
N GLU A 146 1.07 2.85 11.27
CA GLU A 146 1.36 2.33 12.61
C GLU A 146 0.20 2.68 13.54
N TYR A 147 -0.23 1.72 14.37
CA TYR A 147 -1.15 1.98 15.46
C TYR A 147 -0.79 1.14 16.69
N LYS A 148 -0.44 1.82 17.80
CA LYS A 148 0.17 1.21 18.98
C LYS A 148 1.45 0.47 18.58
N THR A 149 1.49 -0.85 18.69
CA THR A 149 2.65 -1.67 18.32
C THR A 149 2.49 -2.34 16.96
N TYR A 150 1.40 -2.09 16.24
CA TYR A 150 1.06 -2.78 14.99
C TYR A 150 1.40 -1.93 13.77
N TRP A 151 2.13 -2.53 12.83
CA TRP A 151 2.48 -1.95 11.55
C TRP A 151 1.80 -2.72 10.43
N VAL A 152 1.23 -2.00 9.47
CA VAL A 152 0.65 -2.56 8.24
C VAL A 152 1.16 -1.74 7.06
N GLN A 153 1.61 -2.43 6.03
CA GLN A 153 2.04 -1.87 4.75
C GLN A 153 1.29 -2.59 3.63
N ASP A 154 0.42 -1.85 2.95
CA ASP A 154 -0.36 -2.34 1.81
C ASP A 154 0.23 -1.80 0.52
N PHE A 155 0.38 -2.69 -0.46
CA PHE A 155 0.90 -2.39 -1.78
C PHE A 155 -0.19 -2.44 -2.83
N GLY A 156 -0.03 -1.60 -3.85
CA GLY A 156 -0.88 -1.58 -5.02
C GLY A 156 -0.07 -1.41 -6.29
N GLY A 157 -0.51 -2.07 -7.35
CA GLY A 157 0.04 -1.97 -8.68
C GLY A 157 -1.10 -1.95 -9.68
N ARG A 158 -1.22 -0.88 -10.47
CA ARG A 158 -2.26 -0.77 -11.50
C ARG A 158 -1.64 -0.40 -12.84
N THR A 159 -1.96 -1.15 -13.88
CA THR A 159 -1.47 -0.88 -15.24
C THR A 159 -2.62 -0.46 -16.12
N SER A 160 -2.58 0.77 -16.62
CA SER A 160 -3.60 1.31 -17.52
C SER A 160 -3.45 0.72 -18.93
N PHE A 161 -4.57 0.66 -19.66
CA PHE A 161 -4.54 0.45 -21.11
C PHE A 161 -3.82 1.61 -21.79
N SER A 162 -2.99 1.31 -22.80
CA SER A 162 -2.41 2.35 -23.65
C SER A 162 -3.51 3.12 -24.41
N ALA A 163 -3.21 4.33 -24.87
CA ALA A 163 -4.17 5.11 -25.66
C ALA A 163 -4.66 4.35 -26.91
N GLN A 164 -3.78 3.57 -27.54
CA GLN A 164 -4.14 2.70 -28.66
C GLN A 164 -5.09 1.58 -28.23
N GLN A 165 -4.80 0.89 -27.13
CA GLN A 165 -5.68 -0.15 -26.60
C GLN A 165 -7.05 0.43 -26.23
N GLN A 166 -7.09 1.62 -25.63
CA GLN A 166 -8.35 2.31 -25.35
C GLN A 166 -9.15 2.62 -26.62
N LYS A 167 -8.50 3.07 -27.71
CA LYS A 167 -9.15 3.25 -29.02
C LYS A 167 -9.70 1.94 -29.58
N LEU A 168 -8.96 0.84 -29.43
CA LEU A 168 -9.42 -0.48 -29.88
C LEU A 168 -10.59 -1.00 -29.05
N ILE A 169 -10.58 -0.82 -27.73
CA ILE A 169 -11.71 -1.13 -26.85
C ILE A 169 -12.95 -0.36 -27.27
N LYS A 170 -12.83 0.96 -27.46
CA LYS A 170 -13.94 1.83 -27.89
C LYS A 170 -14.53 1.45 -29.25
N SER A 171 -13.72 0.87 -30.14
CA SER A 171 -14.16 0.42 -31.47
C SER A 171 -14.58 -1.06 -31.50
N GLY A 172 -14.67 -1.74 -30.36
CA GLY A 172 -15.04 -3.17 -30.29
C GLY A 172 -13.97 -4.13 -30.84
N ARG A 173 -12.77 -3.62 -31.16
CA ARG A 173 -11.66 -4.37 -31.77
C ARG A 173 -10.64 -4.90 -30.76
N TYR A 174 -10.95 -4.80 -29.47
CA TYR A 174 -10.18 -5.39 -28.39
C TYR A 174 -11.13 -6.02 -27.38
N ARG A 175 -11.07 -7.35 -27.23
CA ARG A 175 -11.83 -8.07 -26.20
C ARG A 175 -10.99 -8.18 -24.93
N LEU A 176 -11.55 -7.77 -23.80
CA LEU A 176 -10.90 -7.82 -22.48
C LEU A 176 -10.71 -9.26 -21.98
N ILE A 177 -11.56 -10.18 -22.43
CA ILE A 177 -11.46 -11.62 -22.22
C ILE A 177 -11.21 -12.23 -23.61
N GLN A 178 -10.05 -12.85 -23.82
CA GLN A 178 -9.86 -13.70 -24.98
C GLN A 178 -10.62 -15.00 -24.69
N GLU A 179 -11.73 -15.24 -25.38
CA GLU A 179 -12.32 -16.58 -25.41
C GLU A 179 -11.22 -17.53 -25.91
N LYS A 180 -10.93 -18.59 -25.13
CA LYS A 180 -10.06 -19.65 -25.63
C LYS A 180 -10.66 -20.16 -26.96
N PRO A 181 -9.86 -20.42 -27.99
CA PRO A 181 -10.37 -21.08 -29.18
C PRO A 181 -11.12 -22.34 -28.75
N VAL A 182 -12.36 -22.49 -29.20
CA VAL A 182 -13.06 -23.78 -29.09
C VAL A 182 -12.32 -24.71 -30.04
N GLU A 183 -11.52 -25.63 -29.50
CA GLU A 183 -10.95 -26.71 -30.30
C GLU A 183 -12.11 -27.55 -30.83
N GLY A 184 -12.32 -27.50 -32.14
CA GLY A 184 -13.37 -28.26 -32.83
C GLY A 184 -13.07 -29.75 -32.80
N HIS A 185 -14.11 -30.54 -32.54
CA HIS A 185 -14.15 -31.99 -32.71
C HIS A 185 -14.07 -32.41 -34.18
#